data_AF-A0A2N5RTY2-F1
#
_entry.id   AF-A0A2N5RTY2-F1
#
_cell.length_a   1.000
_cell.length_b   1.000
_cell.length_c   1.000
_cell.angle_alpha   90.00
_cell.angle_beta   90.00
_cell.angle_gamma   90.00
#
_symmetry.space_group_name_H-M   'P 1'
#
loop_
_entity.id
_entity.type
_entity.pdbx_description
1 polymer ?
#
loop_
_entity_poly.entity_id
_entity_poly.type
_entity_poly.pdbx_seq_one_letter_code
_entity_poly.pdbx_strand_id
1 'polypeptide(L)'
;MSETEVPRFSNQHYQLFGYQPSILLEIFFAVAFFCTVIFHTIQIFQTRTWFFLPFVIGGYFECIGFVGRTLLADQAHDWRIGIYVMETLLLLLAPTLFAASMYMTFTRIIRLTDSQKHSLLPTQWLTKIFVSGDLISFLLQAIGGGLHASANTLEQENQGRYLVIAGLIIQLVTFCIFIMLAVVFYARMRQAPTMTSETLNTSWKRHIVLVVTACDLILIRSIFRLVEYASDSDGPLMEKEIFTILLDSVLMFLCMLFFNLFHPSQALNENSDHPTEIPILDKKHKGSMSSVSSLGGQP
;
A
#
# COMPACT_ATOMS: atom_id res chain seq x y z
N MET A 1 8.36 -34.62 -48.89
CA MET A 1 7.33 -34.96 -47.89
C MET A 1 8.04 -35.54 -46.68
N SER A 2 8.31 -34.68 -45.69
CA SER A 2 8.63 -34.96 -44.29
C SER A 2 9.22 -33.65 -43.77
N GLU A 3 8.34 -32.69 -43.47
CA GLU A 3 8.70 -31.59 -42.59
C GLU A 3 8.92 -32.22 -41.22
N THR A 4 10.14 -32.09 -40.72
CA THR A 4 10.53 -32.41 -39.36
C THR A 4 9.69 -31.59 -38.41
N GLU A 5 8.82 -32.24 -37.63
CA GLU A 5 8.24 -31.66 -36.42
C GLU A 5 9.38 -31.29 -35.46
N VAL A 6 9.71 -30.00 -35.44
CA VAL A 6 10.57 -29.44 -34.40
C VAL A 6 9.78 -29.54 -33.10
N PRO A 7 10.29 -30.21 -32.05
CA PRO A 7 9.56 -30.36 -30.80
C PRO A 7 9.26 -28.98 -30.21
N ARG A 8 7.98 -28.68 -29.94
CA ARG A 8 7.43 -27.43 -29.36
C ARG A 8 7.99 -27.04 -27.97
N PHE A 9 9.05 -27.70 -27.50
CA PHE A 9 9.61 -27.54 -26.16
C PHE A 9 10.92 -26.75 -26.13
N SER A 10 11.50 -26.35 -27.28
CA SER A 10 12.84 -25.72 -27.30
C SER A 10 12.87 -24.23 -26.95
N ASN A 11 11.72 -23.56 -26.73
CA ASN A 11 11.65 -22.12 -26.44
C ASN A 11 10.59 -21.76 -25.37
N GLN A 12 10.40 -22.59 -24.35
CA GLN A 12 9.42 -22.30 -23.28
C GLN A 12 9.76 -21.06 -22.43
N HIS A 13 11.03 -20.62 -22.42
CA HIS A 13 11.44 -19.42 -21.71
C HIS A 13 10.87 -18.12 -22.31
N TYR A 14 10.70 -18.11 -23.64
CA TYR A 14 10.04 -17.00 -24.35
C TYR A 14 8.52 -17.09 -24.28
N GLN A 15 7.93 -18.27 -24.08
CA GLN A 15 6.47 -18.45 -24.00
C GLN A 15 5.84 -17.94 -22.69
N LEU A 16 6.60 -17.88 -21.58
CA LEU A 16 6.05 -17.44 -20.29
C LEU A 16 6.10 -15.92 -20.09
N PHE A 17 7.18 -15.27 -20.53
CA PHE A 17 7.34 -13.83 -20.38
C PHE A 17 7.07 -13.03 -21.65
N GLY A 18 7.11 -13.63 -22.84
CA GLY A 18 7.04 -12.90 -24.11
C GLY A 18 8.34 -12.17 -24.50
N TYR A 19 9.28 -11.98 -23.56
CA TYR A 19 10.55 -11.25 -23.76
C TYR A 19 11.73 -11.87 -22.99
N GLN A 20 12.96 -11.36 -23.18
CA GLN A 20 14.14 -11.74 -22.40
C GLN A 20 14.34 -10.85 -21.17
N PRO A 21 14.13 -11.36 -19.93
CA PRO A 21 14.36 -10.59 -18.72
C PRO A 21 15.83 -10.23 -18.50
N SER A 22 16.08 -9.00 -18.01
CA SER A 22 17.41 -8.57 -17.58
C SER A 22 17.68 -9.06 -16.17
N ILE A 23 18.44 -10.15 -16.06
CA ILE A 23 18.83 -10.78 -14.78
C ILE A 23 19.45 -9.75 -13.81
N LEU A 24 20.28 -8.85 -14.33
CA LEU A 24 20.94 -7.82 -13.51
C LEU A 24 19.93 -6.89 -12.82
N LEU A 25 18.86 -6.52 -13.55
CA LEU A 25 17.82 -5.64 -13.03
C LEU A 25 16.96 -6.34 -11.98
N GLU A 26 16.63 -7.61 -12.22
CA GLU A 26 15.84 -8.42 -11.29
C GLU A 26 16.59 -8.65 -9.98
N ILE A 27 17.88 -8.97 -10.05
CA ILE A 27 18.76 -9.07 -8.88
C ILE A 27 18.83 -7.72 -8.14
N PHE A 28 18.98 -6.61 -8.86
CA PHE A 28 19.01 -5.28 -8.25
C PHE A 28 17.74 -5.00 -7.43
N PHE A 29 16.55 -5.21 -8.01
CA PHE A 29 15.30 -4.99 -7.29
C PHE A 29 15.10 -5.99 -6.15
N ALA A 30 15.46 -7.27 -6.33
CA ALA A 30 15.40 -8.25 -5.26
C ALA A 30 16.21 -7.79 -4.03
N VAL A 31 17.45 -7.34 -4.24
CA VAL A 31 18.31 -6.82 -3.17
C VAL A 31 17.76 -5.50 -2.60
N ALA A 32 17.29 -4.60 -3.46
CA ALA A 32 16.75 -3.31 -3.02
C ALA A 32 15.50 -3.47 -2.15
N PHE A 33 14.55 -4.32 -2.56
CA PHE A 33 13.38 -4.66 -1.75
C PHE A 33 13.76 -5.41 -0.48
N PHE A 34 14.73 -6.33 -0.54
CA PHE A 34 15.23 -7.03 0.64
C PHE A 34 15.78 -6.06 1.70
N CYS A 35 16.70 -5.17 1.32
CA CYS A 35 17.26 -4.19 2.26
C CYS A 35 16.16 -3.28 2.85
N THR A 36 15.22 -2.85 2.00
CA THR A 36 14.15 -1.93 2.36
C THR A 36 13.13 -2.59 3.29
N VAL A 37 12.72 -3.83 3.03
CA VAL A 37 11.76 -4.56 3.88
C VAL A 37 12.38 -4.94 5.22
N ILE A 38 13.66 -5.33 5.25
CA ILE A 38 14.36 -5.62 6.52
C ILE A 38 14.41 -4.37 7.40
N PHE A 39 14.68 -3.19 6.82
CA PHE A 39 14.67 -1.94 7.57
C PHE A 39 13.27 -1.62 8.12
N HIS A 40 12.22 -1.74 7.30
CA HIS A 40 10.83 -1.59 7.76
C HIS A 40 10.47 -2.57 8.88
N THR A 41 10.89 -3.83 8.76
CA THR A 41 10.67 -4.84 9.80
C THR A 41 11.28 -4.39 11.13
N ILE A 42 12.54 -3.95 11.11
CA ILE A 42 13.22 -3.40 12.30
C ILE A 42 12.42 -2.20 12.86
N GLN A 43 11.98 -1.26 12.01
CA GLN A 43 11.20 -0.10 12.42
C GLN A 43 9.87 -0.48 13.09
N ILE A 44 9.13 -1.46 12.54
CA ILE A 44 7.87 -1.93 13.13
C ILE A 44 8.10 -2.54 14.52
N PHE A 45 9.14 -3.35 14.69
CA PHE A 45 9.44 -3.96 15.99
C PHE A 45 9.88 -2.92 17.03
N GLN A 46 10.70 -1.95 16.63
CA GLN A 46 11.17 -0.88 17.54
C GLN A 46 10.03 0.07 17.94
N THR A 47 9.16 0.42 17.00
CA THR A 47 8.11 1.43 17.21
C THR A 47 6.74 0.83 17.57
N ARG A 48 6.62 -0.50 17.55
CA ARG A 48 5.39 -1.28 17.85
C ARG A 48 4.18 -0.87 17.00
N THR A 49 4.41 -0.47 15.75
CA THR A 49 3.36 -0.07 14.80
C THR A 49 2.77 -1.26 14.04
N TRP A 50 2.18 -2.20 14.77
CA TRP A 50 1.60 -3.44 14.20
C TRP A 50 0.53 -3.21 13.13
N PHE A 51 -0.15 -2.06 13.13
CA PHE A 51 -1.12 -1.71 12.09
C PHE A 51 -0.48 -1.55 10.70
N PHE A 52 0.84 -1.33 10.63
CA PHE A 52 1.59 -1.18 9.37
C PHE A 52 2.15 -2.52 8.86
N LEU A 53 1.79 -3.64 9.50
CA LEU A 53 2.22 -4.98 9.11
C LEU A 53 1.86 -5.35 7.65
N PRO A 54 0.68 -4.98 7.09
CA PRO A 54 0.39 -5.28 5.69
C PRO A 54 1.45 -4.68 4.75
N PHE A 55 1.95 -3.49 5.04
CA PHE A 55 3.01 -2.85 4.24
C PHE A 55 4.28 -3.70 4.21
N VAL A 56 4.69 -4.23 5.36
CA VAL A 56 5.88 -5.08 5.46
C VAL A 56 5.68 -6.41 4.74
N ILE A 57 4.50 -7.02 4.88
CA ILE A 57 4.15 -8.24 4.14
C ILE A 57 4.20 -7.98 2.63
N GLY A 58 3.66 -6.85 2.16
CA GLY A 58 3.76 -6.42 0.76
C GLY A 58 5.21 -6.26 0.30
N GLY A 59 6.09 -5.69 1.14
CA GLY A 59 7.52 -5.59 0.84
C GLY A 59 8.22 -6.94 0.70
N TYR A 60 7.83 -7.93 1.53
CA TYR A 60 8.32 -9.30 1.37
C TYR A 60 7.79 -9.94 0.09
N PHE A 61 6.54 -9.66 -0.30
CA PHE A 61 5.97 -10.16 -1.56
C PHE A 61 6.71 -9.61 -2.79
N GLU A 62 7.04 -8.32 -2.82
CA GLU A 62 7.91 -7.74 -3.86
C GLU A 62 9.26 -8.46 -3.89
N CYS A 63 9.94 -8.57 -2.75
CA CYS A 63 11.25 -9.22 -2.66
C CYS A 63 11.21 -10.67 -3.17
N ILE A 64 10.25 -11.47 -2.72
CA ILE A 64 10.12 -12.88 -3.11
C ILE A 64 9.71 -12.99 -4.57
N GLY A 65 8.85 -12.10 -5.07
CA GLY A 65 8.48 -12.02 -6.48
C GLY A 65 9.69 -11.80 -7.39
N PHE A 66 10.57 -10.84 -7.06
CA PHE A 66 11.80 -10.59 -7.83
C PHE A 66 12.82 -11.73 -7.75
N VAL A 67 12.90 -12.42 -6.60
CA VAL A 67 13.70 -13.67 -6.50
C VAL A 67 13.12 -14.74 -7.44
N GLY A 68 11.80 -14.90 -7.48
CA GLY A 68 11.11 -15.78 -8.42
C GLY A 68 11.47 -15.49 -9.88
N ARG A 69 11.45 -14.21 -10.27
CA ARG A 69 11.84 -13.77 -11.63
C ARG A 69 13.26 -14.17 -11.98
N THR A 70 14.18 -13.90 -11.06
CA THR A 70 15.59 -14.27 -11.22
C THR A 70 15.77 -15.78 -11.39
N LEU A 71 15.02 -16.60 -10.64
CA LEU A 71 15.08 -18.07 -10.73
C LEU A 71 14.48 -18.61 -12.04
N LEU A 72 13.44 -17.97 -12.59
CA LEU A 72 12.94 -18.35 -13.90
C LEU A 72 13.99 -18.07 -14.99
N ALA A 73 14.68 -16.93 -14.90
CA ALA A 73 15.66 -16.48 -15.87
C ALA A 73 16.84 -17.46 -16.05
N ASP A 74 17.17 -18.23 -15.00
CA ASP A 74 18.31 -19.18 -14.98
C ASP A 74 18.00 -20.55 -15.61
N GLN A 75 16.86 -20.73 -16.30
CA GLN A 75 16.59 -21.88 -17.18
C GLN A 75 16.84 -23.31 -16.63
N ALA A 76 16.87 -23.58 -15.32
CA ALA A 76 17.27 -24.90 -14.81
C ALA A 76 16.25 -25.67 -13.93
N HIS A 77 14.98 -25.25 -13.80
CA HIS A 77 14.06 -25.83 -12.79
C HIS A 77 12.87 -26.60 -13.39
N ASP A 78 12.51 -27.74 -12.78
CA ASP A 78 11.32 -28.54 -13.15
C ASP A 78 9.99 -27.88 -12.72
N TRP A 79 10.04 -26.91 -11.79
CA TRP A 79 8.85 -26.26 -11.18
C TRP A 79 8.53 -24.87 -11.76
N ARG A 80 8.84 -24.59 -13.03
CA ARG A 80 8.73 -23.23 -13.62
C ARG A 80 7.35 -22.61 -13.55
N ILE A 81 6.30 -23.37 -13.86
CA ILE A 81 4.92 -22.88 -13.87
C ILE A 81 4.52 -22.45 -12.45
N GLY A 82 4.91 -23.24 -11.45
CA GLY A 82 4.62 -22.90 -10.06
C GLY A 82 5.37 -21.65 -9.59
N ILE A 83 6.64 -21.48 -9.99
CA ILE A 83 7.39 -20.25 -9.68
C ILE A 83 6.76 -19.06 -10.40
N TYR A 84 6.42 -19.18 -11.69
CA TYR A 84 5.76 -18.14 -12.50
C TYR A 84 4.44 -17.66 -11.88
N VAL A 85 3.57 -18.61 -11.49
CA VAL A 85 2.30 -18.27 -10.85
C VAL A 85 2.54 -17.60 -9.51
N MET A 86 3.50 -18.10 -8.71
CA MET A 86 3.82 -17.54 -7.41
C MET A 86 4.36 -16.11 -7.52
N GLU A 87 5.35 -15.85 -8.37
CA GLU A 87 5.89 -14.49 -8.55
C GLU A 87 4.82 -13.51 -9.02
N THR A 88 3.97 -13.95 -9.96
CA THR A 88 2.92 -13.12 -10.56
C THR A 88 1.94 -12.74 -9.46
N LEU A 89 1.42 -13.72 -8.71
CA LEU A 89 0.48 -13.46 -7.62
C LEU A 89 1.07 -12.57 -6.51
N LEU A 90 2.33 -12.77 -6.13
CA LEU A 90 2.98 -11.95 -5.10
C LEU A 90 3.17 -10.50 -5.56
N LEU A 91 3.66 -10.30 -6.79
CA LEU A 91 3.83 -8.96 -7.36
C LEU A 91 2.49 -8.26 -7.59
N LEU A 92 1.42 -8.99 -7.93
CA LEU A 92 0.08 -8.41 -8.03
C LEU A 92 -0.52 -8.07 -6.66
N LEU A 93 -0.23 -8.85 -5.62
CA LEU A 93 -0.80 -8.66 -4.28
C LEU A 93 -0.10 -7.55 -3.49
N ALA A 94 1.21 -7.35 -3.67
CA ALA A 94 1.98 -6.37 -2.90
C ALA A 94 1.41 -4.94 -2.91
N PRO A 95 1.01 -4.34 -4.05
CA PRO A 95 0.43 -2.99 -4.08
C PRO A 95 -0.88 -2.87 -3.31
N THR A 96 -1.70 -3.93 -3.29
CA THR A 96 -2.96 -3.93 -2.53
C THR A 96 -2.68 -3.88 -1.02
N LEU A 97 -1.61 -4.51 -0.56
CA LEU A 97 -1.18 -4.45 0.84
C LEU A 97 -0.59 -3.08 1.19
N PHE A 98 0.12 -2.44 0.26
CA PHE A 98 0.54 -1.05 0.42
C PHE A 98 -0.67 -0.11 0.52
N ALA A 99 -1.65 -0.25 -0.37
CA ALA A 99 -2.89 0.52 -0.35
C ALA A 99 -3.68 0.33 0.96
N ALA A 100 -3.83 -0.92 1.42
CA ALA A 100 -4.44 -1.23 2.71
C ALA A 100 -3.78 -0.47 3.87
N SER A 101 -2.44 -0.40 3.85
CA SER A 101 -1.66 0.32 4.86
C SER A 101 -1.87 1.83 4.80
N MET A 102 -2.09 2.39 3.61
CA MET A 102 -2.46 3.80 3.44
C MET A 102 -3.82 4.10 4.05
N TYR A 103 -4.82 3.23 3.83
CA TYR A 103 -6.15 3.38 4.42
C TYR A 103 -6.10 3.33 5.95
N MET A 104 -5.31 2.41 6.50
CA MET A 104 -5.12 2.30 7.95
C MET A 104 -4.41 3.53 8.53
N THR A 105 -3.36 4.00 7.87
CA THR A 105 -2.59 5.18 8.28
C THR A 105 -3.48 6.42 8.26
N PHE A 106 -4.22 6.64 7.17
CA PHE A 106 -5.16 7.74 7.02
C PHE A 106 -6.26 7.71 8.09
N THR A 107 -6.86 6.54 8.35
CA THR A 107 -7.88 6.37 9.39
C THR A 107 -7.32 6.71 10.77
N ARG A 108 -6.06 6.37 11.04
CA ARG A 108 -5.41 6.67 12.31
C ARG A 108 -5.07 8.15 12.44
N ILE A 109 -4.70 8.83 11.35
CA ILE A 109 -4.55 10.31 11.32
C ILE A 109 -5.88 11.00 11.64
N ILE A 110 -7.01 10.57 11.04
CA ILE A 110 -8.33 11.15 11.33
C ILE A 110 -8.67 11.06 12.83
N ARG A 111 -8.34 9.93 13.47
CA ARG A 111 -8.56 9.72 14.90
C ARG A 111 -7.59 10.54 15.76
N LEU A 112 -6.33 10.63 15.35
CA LEU A 112 -5.30 11.41 16.04
C LEU A 112 -5.68 12.90 16.09
N THR A 113 -6.18 13.46 14.98
CA THR A 113 -6.54 14.89 14.90
C THR A 113 -7.96 15.18 15.42
N ASP A 114 -8.65 14.20 16.01
CA ASP A 114 -10.07 14.31 16.41
C ASP A 114 -10.98 14.91 15.32
N SER A 115 -10.73 14.52 14.07
CA SER A 115 -11.29 15.18 12.89
C SER A 115 -12.34 14.34 12.19
N GLN A 116 -12.99 13.44 12.94
CA GLN A 116 -14.01 12.54 12.39
C GLN A 116 -15.13 13.29 11.67
N LYS A 117 -15.51 14.48 12.18
CA LYS A 117 -16.49 15.39 11.56
C LYS A 117 -16.10 15.90 10.16
N HIS A 118 -14.81 15.90 9.82
CA HIS A 118 -14.32 16.31 8.50
C HIS A 118 -14.25 15.15 7.50
N SER A 119 -14.28 13.90 7.99
CA SER A 119 -14.29 12.71 7.15
C SER A 119 -15.68 12.49 6.54
N LEU A 120 -15.73 12.26 5.23
CA LEU A 120 -16.97 11.94 4.51
C LEU A 120 -17.51 10.55 4.82
N LEU A 121 -16.62 9.62 5.19
CA LEU A 121 -16.98 8.26 5.59
C LEU A 121 -16.58 8.00 7.05
N PRO A 122 -17.39 7.24 7.81
CA PRO A 122 -17.00 6.83 9.14
C PRO A 122 -15.70 6.02 9.12
N THR A 123 -14.76 6.39 10.00
CA THR A 123 -13.42 5.77 10.10
C THR A 123 -13.46 4.25 10.28
N GLN A 124 -14.54 3.70 10.82
CA GLN A 124 -14.72 2.25 11.06
C GLN A 124 -15.00 1.47 9.76
N TRP A 125 -15.63 2.11 8.79
CA TRP A 125 -16.04 1.51 7.52
C TRP A 125 -15.04 1.80 6.41
N LEU A 126 -14.33 2.93 6.49
CA LEU A 126 -13.35 3.35 5.50
C LEU A 126 -12.38 2.22 5.13
N THR A 127 -11.58 1.73 6.08
CA THR A 127 -10.62 0.64 5.83
C THR A 127 -11.31 -0.63 5.35
N LYS A 128 -12.47 -0.99 5.91
CA LYS A 128 -13.16 -2.24 5.56
C LYS A 128 -13.62 -2.24 4.10
N ILE A 129 -14.23 -1.14 3.65
CA ILE A 129 -14.75 -0.99 2.29
C ILE A 129 -13.59 -1.05 1.29
N PHE A 130 -12.57 -0.22 1.45
CA PHE A 130 -11.48 -0.15 0.47
C PHE A 130 -10.64 -1.43 0.44
N VAL A 131 -10.30 -2.03 1.59
CA VAL A 131 -9.60 -3.33 1.62
C VAL A 131 -10.44 -4.45 1.00
N SER A 132 -11.76 -4.45 1.20
CA SER A 132 -12.63 -5.44 0.56
C SER A 132 -12.69 -5.28 -0.95
N GLY A 133 -12.73 -4.03 -1.45
CA GLY A 133 -12.67 -3.75 -2.88
C GLY A 133 -11.35 -4.21 -3.51
N ASP A 134 -10.23 -3.94 -2.84
CA ASP A 134 -8.91 -4.38 -3.29
C ASP A 134 -8.79 -5.91 -3.27
N LEU A 135 -9.34 -6.58 -2.25
CA LEU A 135 -9.35 -8.05 -2.18
C LEU A 135 -10.16 -8.67 -3.33
N ILE A 136 -11.36 -8.16 -3.61
CA ILE A 136 -12.20 -8.64 -4.71
C ILE A 136 -11.47 -8.44 -6.04
N SER A 137 -10.88 -7.26 -6.24
CA SER A 137 -10.12 -6.92 -7.43
C SER A 137 -8.91 -7.82 -7.62
N PHE A 138 -8.18 -8.11 -6.55
CA PHE A 138 -7.06 -9.04 -6.56
C PHE A 138 -7.50 -10.46 -6.90
N LEU A 139 -8.60 -10.96 -6.33
CA LEU A 139 -9.11 -12.30 -6.64
C LEU A 139 -9.46 -12.44 -8.12
N LEU A 140 -10.05 -11.41 -8.72
CA LEU A 140 -10.28 -11.38 -10.17
C LEU A 140 -8.95 -11.44 -10.93
N GLN A 141 -7.96 -10.61 -10.58
CA GLN A 141 -6.66 -10.65 -11.25
C GLN A 141 -5.94 -11.99 -11.09
N ALA A 142 -6.02 -12.62 -9.91
CA ALA A 142 -5.42 -13.92 -9.64
C ALA A 142 -6.07 -15.04 -10.47
N ILE A 143 -7.41 -15.05 -10.53
CA ILE A 143 -8.16 -16.03 -11.34
C ILE A 143 -7.89 -15.79 -12.83
N GLY A 144 -7.92 -14.53 -13.27
CA GLY A 144 -7.69 -14.15 -14.66
C GLY A 144 -6.27 -14.47 -15.11
N GLY A 145 -5.27 -14.15 -14.29
CA GLY A 145 -3.86 -14.44 -14.55
C GLY A 145 -3.58 -15.94 -14.56
N GLY A 146 -4.18 -16.71 -13.65
CA GLY A 146 -4.09 -18.17 -13.65
C GLY A 146 -4.73 -18.81 -14.88
N LEU A 147 -5.91 -18.34 -15.29
CA LEU A 147 -6.58 -18.81 -16.51
C LEU A 147 -5.78 -18.45 -17.77
N HIS A 148 -5.25 -17.24 -17.83
CA HIS A 148 -4.39 -16.79 -18.93
C HIS A 148 -3.11 -17.63 -19.03
N ALA A 149 -2.44 -17.91 -17.91
CA ALA A 149 -1.21 -18.71 -17.86
C ALA A 149 -1.39 -20.20 -18.19
N SER A 150 -2.61 -20.73 -18.04
CA SER A 150 -2.96 -22.13 -18.30
C SER A 150 -3.81 -22.33 -19.55
N ALA A 151 -4.04 -21.27 -20.34
CA ALA A 151 -4.89 -21.29 -21.51
C ALA A 151 -4.30 -22.19 -22.61
N ASN A 152 -5.14 -23.07 -23.16
CA ASN A 152 -4.80 -23.91 -24.32
C ASN A 152 -5.55 -23.46 -25.60
N THR A 153 -6.48 -22.52 -25.46
CA THR A 153 -7.26 -21.94 -26.56
C THR A 153 -7.26 -20.42 -26.46
N LEU A 154 -7.40 -19.74 -27.60
CA LEU A 154 -7.51 -18.28 -27.66
C LEU A 154 -8.71 -17.74 -26.85
N GLU A 155 -9.79 -18.51 -26.74
CA GLU A 155 -10.95 -18.15 -25.93
C GLU A 155 -10.61 -18.11 -24.44
N GLN A 156 -9.91 -19.11 -23.91
CA GLN A 156 -9.46 -19.15 -22.51
C GLN A 156 -8.47 -18.02 -22.22
N GLU A 157 -7.57 -17.74 -23.15
CA GLU A 157 -6.59 -16.65 -23.05
C GLU A 157 -7.29 -15.28 -22.93
N ASN A 158 -8.27 -15.01 -23.81
CA ASN A 158 -9.06 -13.79 -23.79
C ASN A 158 -9.93 -13.68 -22.52
N GLN A 159 -10.56 -14.77 -22.09
CA GLN A 159 -11.33 -14.81 -20.84
C GLN A 159 -10.46 -14.46 -19.64
N GLY A 160 -9.25 -15.03 -19.56
CA GLY A 160 -8.28 -14.71 -18.51
C GLY A 160 -7.90 -13.23 -18.53
N ARG A 161 -7.55 -12.69 -19.72
CA ARG A 161 -7.22 -11.27 -19.90
C ARG A 161 -8.35 -10.34 -19.45
N TYR A 162 -9.60 -10.60 -19.86
CA TYR A 162 -10.74 -9.77 -19.45
C TYR A 162 -10.98 -9.78 -17.94
N LEU A 163 -10.74 -10.92 -17.27
CA LEU A 163 -10.92 -11.04 -15.83
C LEU A 163 -9.84 -10.27 -15.06
N VAL A 164 -8.59 -10.23 -15.58
CA VAL A 164 -7.53 -9.35 -15.05
C VAL A 164 -7.90 -7.88 -15.24
N ILE A 165 -8.32 -7.47 -16.44
CA ILE A 165 -8.74 -6.09 -16.73
C ILE A 165 -9.89 -5.65 -15.81
N ALA A 166 -10.89 -6.51 -15.61
CA ALA A 166 -12.02 -6.22 -14.72
C ALA A 166 -11.56 -5.95 -13.28
N GLY A 167 -10.65 -6.78 -12.76
CA GLY A 167 -10.05 -6.56 -11.45
C GLY A 167 -9.27 -5.25 -11.36
N LEU A 168 -8.44 -4.94 -12.36
CA LEU A 168 -7.69 -3.68 -12.43
C LEU A 168 -8.61 -2.44 -12.44
N ILE A 169 -9.73 -2.48 -13.17
CA ILE A 169 -10.70 -1.38 -13.20
C ILE A 169 -11.37 -1.18 -11.85
N ILE A 170 -11.82 -2.26 -11.19
CA ILE A 170 -12.47 -2.17 -9.88
C ILE A 170 -11.49 -1.58 -8.85
N GLN A 171 -10.24 -2.05 -8.85
CA GLN A 171 -9.18 -1.52 -7.99
C GLN A 171 -8.94 -0.04 -8.26
N LEU A 172 -8.79 0.34 -9.53
CA LEU A 172 -8.52 1.72 -9.95
C LEU A 172 -9.64 2.67 -9.50
N VAL A 173 -10.90 2.32 -9.75
CA VAL A 173 -12.06 3.14 -9.35
C VAL A 173 -12.14 3.28 -7.84
N THR A 174 -11.99 2.16 -7.12
CA THR A 174 -12.01 2.12 -5.66
C THR A 174 -10.91 3.00 -5.07
N PHE A 175 -9.73 2.96 -5.65
CA PHE A 175 -8.59 3.74 -5.20
C PHE A 175 -8.70 5.23 -5.50
N CYS A 176 -9.21 5.60 -6.69
CA CYS A 176 -9.52 6.99 -7.04
C CYS A 176 -10.52 7.62 -6.05
N ILE A 177 -11.56 6.86 -5.65
CA ILE A 177 -12.51 7.31 -4.63
C ILE A 177 -11.78 7.56 -3.30
N PHE A 178 -10.88 6.67 -2.89
CA PHE A 178 -10.10 6.86 -1.66
C PHE A 178 -9.25 8.14 -1.70
N ILE A 179 -8.51 8.38 -2.79
CA ILE A 179 -7.68 9.58 -2.95
C ILE A 179 -8.55 10.84 -2.87
N MET A 180 -9.70 10.85 -3.54
CA MET A 180 -10.67 11.96 -3.45
C MET A 180 -11.11 12.22 -2.01
N LEU A 181 -11.43 11.17 -1.24
CA LEU A 181 -11.80 11.30 0.17
C LEU A 181 -10.65 11.87 1.02
N ALA A 182 -9.41 11.42 0.78
CA ALA A 182 -8.23 11.89 1.48
C ALA A 182 -7.94 13.38 1.19
N VAL A 183 -8.02 13.78 -0.07
CA VAL A 183 -7.84 15.18 -0.52
C VAL A 183 -8.94 16.09 0.06
N VAL A 184 -10.20 15.66 0.01
CA VAL A 184 -11.32 16.42 0.60
C VAL A 184 -11.17 16.56 2.11
N PHE A 185 -10.78 15.48 2.81
CA PHE A 185 -10.49 15.55 4.23
C PHE A 185 -9.37 16.54 4.53
N TYR A 186 -8.26 16.49 3.79
CA TYR A 186 -7.14 17.41 3.97
C TYR A 186 -7.53 18.87 3.68
N ALA A 187 -8.32 19.13 2.65
CA ALA A 187 -8.83 20.46 2.34
C ALA A 187 -9.73 21.01 3.46
N ARG A 188 -10.67 20.20 3.97
CA ARG A 188 -11.53 20.57 5.11
C ARG A 188 -10.74 20.84 6.38
N MET A 189 -9.71 20.03 6.64
CA MET A 189 -8.81 20.20 7.78
C MET A 189 -7.99 21.49 7.71
N ARG A 190 -7.59 21.93 6.51
CA ARG A 190 -6.89 23.21 6.34
C ARG A 190 -7.80 24.42 6.50
N GLN A 191 -9.07 24.28 6.15
CA GLN A 191 -10.06 25.37 6.26
C GLN A 191 -10.60 25.53 7.68
N ALA A 192 -10.80 24.43 8.40
CA ALA A 192 -11.33 24.42 9.76
C ALA A 192 -10.53 23.44 10.63
N PRO A 193 -9.33 23.83 11.09
CA PRO A 193 -8.50 22.97 11.93
C PRO A 193 -9.21 22.66 13.26
N THR A 194 -8.99 21.46 13.78
CA THR A 194 -9.43 21.10 15.14
C THR A 194 -8.45 21.60 16.17
N MET A 195 -8.90 21.84 17.41
CA MET A 195 -8.03 22.24 18.51
C MET A 195 -6.84 21.28 18.67
N THR A 196 -7.12 19.97 18.64
CA THR A 196 -6.10 18.91 18.70
C THR A 196 -5.10 19.00 17.54
N SER A 197 -5.56 19.35 16.34
CA SER A 197 -4.71 19.50 15.16
C SER A 197 -3.77 20.71 15.23
N GLU A 198 -4.09 21.72 16.03
CA GLU A 198 -3.25 22.91 16.25
C GLU A 198 -2.23 22.69 17.37
N THR A 199 -2.58 21.89 18.38
CA THR A 199 -1.68 21.54 19.49
C THR A 199 -0.67 20.45 19.11
N LEU A 200 -1.02 19.57 18.17
CA LEU A 200 -0.09 18.60 17.60
C LEU A 200 0.92 19.32 16.69
N ASN A 201 2.19 18.97 16.83
CA ASN A 201 3.28 19.29 15.91
C ASN A 201 2.89 18.93 14.46
N THR A 202 3.57 19.57 13.52
CA THR A 202 3.33 19.47 12.07
C THR A 202 3.54 18.07 11.46
N SER A 203 3.86 17.05 12.27
CA SER A 203 4.12 15.67 11.83
C SER A 203 2.91 15.07 11.09
N TRP A 204 1.68 15.25 11.59
CA TRP A 204 0.48 14.69 10.96
C TRP A 204 0.24 15.26 9.55
N LYS A 205 0.58 16.54 9.32
CA LYS A 205 0.48 17.21 8.00
C LYS A 205 1.47 16.60 7.00
N ARG A 206 2.69 16.28 7.46
CA ARG A 206 3.68 15.57 6.63
C ARG A 206 3.18 14.18 6.25
N HIS A 207 2.60 13.45 7.20
CA HIS A 207 2.14 12.07 6.97
C HIS A 207 0.93 11.99 6.05
N ILE A 208 0.00 12.94 6.10
CA ILE A 208 -1.10 12.96 5.12
C ILE A 208 -0.60 13.25 3.70
N VAL A 209 0.41 14.13 3.54
CA VAL A 209 1.05 14.36 2.24
C VAL A 209 1.78 13.12 1.76
N LEU A 210 2.49 12.40 2.64
CA LEU A 210 3.14 11.14 2.30
C LEU A 210 2.15 10.06 1.89
N VAL A 211 1.02 9.94 2.60
CA VAL A 211 -0.07 9.01 2.24
C VAL A 211 -0.62 9.33 0.86
N VAL A 212 -0.93 10.61 0.57
CA VAL A 212 -1.41 11.02 -0.76
C VAL A 212 -0.37 10.75 -1.84
N THR A 213 0.90 11.08 -1.59
CA THR A 213 2.00 10.83 -2.53
C THR A 213 2.16 9.34 -2.82
N ALA A 214 2.09 8.49 -1.80
CA ALA A 214 2.16 7.04 -1.97
C ALA A 214 0.94 6.49 -2.72
N CYS A 215 -0.25 7.03 -2.46
CA CYS A 215 -1.42 6.72 -3.25
C CYS A 215 -1.25 7.13 -4.72
N ASP A 216 -0.68 8.30 -5.00
CA ASP A 216 -0.42 8.70 -6.39
C ASP A 216 0.55 7.74 -7.09
N LEU A 217 1.62 7.29 -6.42
CA LEU A 217 2.55 6.29 -6.98
C LEU A 217 1.86 4.95 -7.29
N ILE A 218 1.03 4.45 -6.37
CA ILE A 218 0.25 3.21 -6.56
C ILE A 218 -0.80 3.38 -7.66
N LEU A 219 -1.38 4.57 -7.79
CA LEU A 219 -2.37 4.89 -8.82
C LEU A 219 -1.73 4.88 -10.21
N ILE A 220 -0.57 5.55 -10.35
CA ILE A 220 0.20 5.57 -11.59
C ILE A 220 0.54 4.14 -12.03
N ARG A 221 1.02 3.28 -11.10
CA ARG A 221 1.20 1.84 -11.35
C ARG A 221 -0.07 1.19 -11.90
N SER A 222 -1.20 1.40 -11.22
CA SER A 222 -2.46 0.73 -11.55
C SER A 222 -2.96 1.12 -12.95
N ILE A 223 -2.74 2.37 -13.37
CA ILE A 223 -3.05 2.85 -14.72
C ILE A 223 -2.13 2.18 -15.76
N PHE A 224 -0.82 2.12 -15.50
CA PHE A 224 0.11 1.46 -16.42
C PHE A 224 -0.22 -0.03 -16.60
N ARG A 225 -0.55 -0.72 -15.50
CA ARG A 225 -1.01 -2.12 -15.55
C ARG A 225 -2.30 -2.27 -16.34
N LEU A 226 -3.27 -1.38 -16.17
CA LEU A 226 -4.50 -1.41 -16.96
C LEU A 226 -4.23 -1.21 -18.45
N VAL A 227 -3.39 -0.25 -18.82
CA VAL A 227 -3.03 0.02 -20.21
C VAL A 227 -2.27 -1.15 -20.83
N GLU A 228 -1.36 -1.78 -20.07
CA GLU A 228 -0.62 -2.97 -20.48
C GLU A 228 -1.59 -4.12 -20.81
N TYR A 229 -2.47 -4.50 -19.87
CA TYR A 229 -3.43 -5.59 -20.09
C TYR A 229 -4.51 -5.28 -21.12
N ALA A 230 -4.83 -4.00 -21.34
CA ALA A 230 -5.81 -3.58 -22.35
C ALA A 230 -5.20 -3.43 -23.76
N SER A 231 -3.88 -3.43 -23.89
CA SER A 231 -3.21 -3.35 -25.20
C SER A 231 -3.13 -4.74 -25.82
N ASP A 232 -3.50 -4.87 -27.09
CA ASP A 232 -3.39 -6.13 -27.82
C ASP A 232 -1.91 -6.46 -28.14
N SER A 233 -1.61 -7.76 -28.18
CA SER A 233 -0.27 -8.37 -28.33
C SER A 233 0.48 -8.00 -29.61
N ASP A 234 -0.15 -7.31 -30.57
CA ASP A 234 0.44 -6.91 -31.86
C ASP A 234 0.83 -5.42 -31.96
N GLY A 235 0.70 -4.66 -30.86
CA GLY A 235 1.11 -3.25 -30.83
C GLY A 235 2.63 -3.04 -30.68
N PRO A 236 3.20 -1.90 -31.11
CA PRO A 236 4.61 -1.51 -30.88
C PRO A 236 4.97 -1.28 -29.38
N LEU A 237 4.14 -1.79 -28.47
CA LEU A 237 4.31 -1.78 -27.02
C LEU A 237 5.02 -3.03 -26.50
N MET A 238 5.13 -4.10 -27.29
CA MET A 238 5.82 -5.33 -26.89
C MET A 238 7.33 -5.10 -26.66
N GLU A 239 7.96 -4.13 -27.36
CA GLU A 239 9.32 -3.66 -27.04
C GLU A 239 9.40 -2.79 -25.76
N LYS A 240 8.27 -2.32 -25.22
CA LYS A 240 8.19 -1.44 -24.03
C LYS A 240 7.72 -2.15 -22.76
N GLU A 241 7.44 -3.45 -22.81
CA GLU A 241 7.02 -4.25 -21.65
C GLU A 241 8.04 -4.17 -20.52
N ILE A 242 9.33 -4.26 -20.85
CA ILE A 242 10.43 -4.14 -19.88
C ILE A 242 10.41 -2.78 -19.19
N PHE A 243 10.18 -1.70 -19.95
CA PHE A 243 10.12 -0.36 -19.38
C PHE A 243 8.92 -0.20 -18.45
N THR A 244 7.80 -0.83 -18.78
CA THR A 244 6.57 -0.80 -17.98
C THR A 244 6.75 -1.57 -16.67
N ILE A 245 7.35 -2.76 -16.71
CA ILE A 245 7.67 -3.56 -15.51
C ILE A 245 8.74 -2.87 -14.66
N LEU A 246 9.76 -2.28 -15.28
CA LEU A 246 10.78 -1.48 -14.58
C LEU A 246 10.15 -0.30 -13.88
N LEU A 247 9.33 0.48 -14.58
CA LEU A 247 8.64 1.64 -14.02
C LEU A 247 7.76 1.23 -12.84
N ASP A 248 7.07 0.10 -12.97
CA ASP A 248 6.26 -0.47 -11.90
C ASP A 248 7.07 -0.79 -10.63
N SER A 249 8.21 -1.45 -10.82
CA SER A 249 9.16 -1.80 -9.74
C SER A 249 9.71 -0.55 -9.05
N VAL A 250 10.07 0.48 -9.83
CA VAL A 250 10.56 1.76 -9.33
C VAL A 250 9.51 2.47 -8.48
N LEU A 251 8.25 2.51 -8.93
CA LEU A 251 7.17 3.18 -8.20
C LEU A 251 6.94 2.53 -6.83
N MET A 252 6.97 1.20 -6.74
CA MET A 252 6.80 0.48 -5.48
C MET A 252 8.02 0.64 -4.57
N PHE A 253 9.22 0.56 -5.12
CA PHE A 253 10.44 0.80 -4.37
C PHE A 253 10.48 2.23 -3.78
N LEU A 254 10.11 3.24 -4.56
CA LEU A 254 10.00 4.63 -4.09
C LEU A 254 8.97 4.79 -2.98
N CYS A 255 7.80 4.13 -3.10
CA CYS A 255 6.78 4.12 -2.05
C CYS A 255 7.37 3.58 -0.73
N MET A 256 8.06 2.44 -0.78
CA MET A 256 8.71 1.87 0.42
C MET A 256 9.82 2.76 0.97
N LEU A 257 10.61 3.40 0.11
CA LEU A 257 11.68 4.32 0.51
C LEU A 257 11.12 5.53 1.28
N PHE A 258 10.02 6.12 0.81
CA PHE A 258 9.38 7.24 1.51
C PHE A 258 8.93 6.87 2.93
N PHE A 259 8.33 5.69 3.11
CA PHE A 259 7.92 5.23 4.44
C PHE A 259 9.09 4.71 5.29
N ASN A 260 10.22 4.32 4.70
CA ASN A 260 11.45 4.03 5.44
C ASN A 260 12.01 5.31 6.07
N LEU A 261 12.04 6.41 5.31
CA LEU A 261 12.54 7.70 5.78
C LEU A 261 11.58 8.38 6.75
N PHE A 262 10.29 8.33 6.47
CA PHE A 262 9.23 8.96 7.25
C PHE A 262 8.25 7.93 7.76
N HIS A 263 8.70 7.17 8.75
CA HIS A 263 7.93 6.07 9.30
C HIS A 263 6.66 6.57 10.04
N PRO A 264 5.48 5.96 9.84
CA PRO A 264 4.21 6.41 10.42
C PRO A 264 4.19 6.57 11.95
N SER A 265 5.09 5.89 12.67
CA SER A 265 5.24 6.04 14.13
C SER A 265 5.50 7.49 14.56
N GLN A 266 6.14 8.30 13.71
CA GLN A 266 6.50 9.69 14.02
C GLN A 266 5.27 10.61 14.17
N ALA A 267 4.16 10.33 13.49
CA ALA A 267 2.90 11.05 13.72
C ALA A 267 2.11 10.47 14.90
N LEU A 268 2.26 9.17 15.17
CA LEU A 268 1.34 8.44 16.04
C LEU A 268 1.81 8.34 17.49
N ASN A 269 3.11 8.47 17.74
CA ASN A 269 3.70 8.53 19.07
C ASN A 269 3.69 9.96 19.65
N GLU A 270 3.16 10.94 18.92
CA GLU A 270 3.11 12.32 19.40
C GLU A 270 2.15 12.50 20.59
N ASN A 271 1.12 11.66 20.69
CA ASN A 271 0.20 11.63 21.84
C ASN A 271 0.85 11.13 23.14
N SER A 272 2.00 10.44 23.11
CA SER A 272 2.66 9.98 24.35
C SER A 272 3.53 11.05 25.01
N ASP A 273 3.91 12.11 24.28
CA ASP A 273 4.78 13.18 24.80
C ASP A 273 3.98 14.38 25.35
N HIS A 274 2.68 14.45 25.10
CA HIS A 274 1.77 15.42 25.73
C HIS A 274 0.77 14.69 26.65
N PRO A 275 1.17 14.30 27.88
CA PRO A 275 0.18 14.03 28.92
C PRO A 275 -0.60 15.33 29.12
N THR A 276 -1.92 15.21 29.14
CA THR A 276 -2.88 16.31 29.30
C THR A 276 -2.61 17.10 30.58
N GLU A 277 -1.68 18.05 30.56
CA GLU A 277 -1.62 19.12 31.55
C GLU A 277 -2.74 20.09 31.23
N ILE A 278 -3.95 19.72 31.66
CA ILE A 278 -5.02 20.69 31.87
C ILE A 278 -4.51 21.55 33.02
N PRO A 279 -4.28 22.87 32.86
CA PRO A 279 -4.02 23.74 33.98
C PRO A 279 -5.32 23.77 34.79
N ILE A 280 -5.35 23.02 35.89
CA ILE A 280 -6.40 23.16 36.88
C ILE A 280 -6.24 24.58 37.40
N LEU A 281 -7.17 25.47 37.00
CA LEU A 281 -7.29 26.79 37.57
C LEU A 281 -7.27 26.63 39.10
N ASP A 282 -6.23 27.19 39.72
CA ASP A 282 -6.06 27.30 41.15
C ASP A 282 -7.36 27.82 41.77
N LYS A 283 -8.10 26.93 42.44
CA LYS A 283 -9.25 27.29 43.26
C LYS A 283 -8.71 27.93 44.53
N LYS A 284 -8.21 29.16 44.40
CA LYS A 284 -7.93 30.02 45.52
C LYS A 284 -9.25 30.31 46.24
N HIS A 285 -9.30 29.92 47.51
CA HIS A 285 -10.16 30.45 48.56
C HIS A 285 -11.65 30.04 48.56
N LYS A 286 -11.96 28.94 49.26
CA LYS A 286 -13.11 28.85 50.17
C LYS A 286 -13.01 27.57 51.00
N GLY A 287 -12.66 27.70 52.28
CA GLY A 287 -12.71 26.57 53.21
C GLY A 287 -11.73 26.59 54.37
N SER A 288 -11.45 27.75 54.97
CA SER A 288 -10.93 27.78 56.34
C SER A 288 -11.31 29.10 56.98
N MET A 289 -12.53 29.15 57.52
CA MET A 289 -12.96 30.10 58.56
C MET A 289 -14.37 29.70 59.02
N SER A 290 -14.45 28.62 59.79
CA SER A 290 -15.59 28.36 60.67
C SER A 290 -15.08 27.75 61.97
N SER A 291 -14.34 28.57 62.71
CA SER A 291 -13.95 28.33 64.10
C SER A 291 -13.39 29.65 64.62
N VAL A 292 -13.84 30.05 65.81
CA VAL A 292 -13.44 31.24 66.58
C VAL A 292 -14.22 32.53 66.28
N SER A 293 -15.38 32.70 66.95
CA SER A 293 -15.71 33.93 67.71
C SER A 293 -17.05 33.80 68.45
N SER A 294 -17.03 33.52 69.76
CA SER A 294 -17.79 34.28 70.78
C SER A 294 -17.58 33.67 72.18
N LEU A 295 -16.45 34.00 72.80
CA LEU A 295 -16.34 34.07 74.25
C LEU A 295 -16.13 35.56 74.57
N GLY A 296 -17.09 36.15 75.27
CA GLY A 296 -17.07 37.53 75.75
C GLY A 296 -18.26 37.73 76.66
N GLY A 297 -18.07 37.42 77.94
CA GLY A 297 -19.07 37.59 78.99
C GLY A 297 -18.94 38.92 79.74
N GLN A 298 -20.09 39.31 80.31
CA GLN A 298 -20.34 40.14 81.51
C GLN A 298 -20.20 41.67 81.42
N PRO A 299 -20.85 42.42 82.36
CA PRO A 299 -21.82 42.00 83.39
C PRO A 299 -23.28 42.39 83.10
#